data_AF-A0A7V3P2X0-F1
#
_entry.id   AF-A0A7V3P2X0-F1
#
_cell.length_a   1.000
_cell.length_b   1.000
_cell.length_c   1.000
_cell.angle_alpha   90.00
_cell.angle_beta   90.00
_cell.angle_gamma   90.00
#
_symmetry.space_group_name_H-M   'P 1'
#
loop_
_entity.id
_entity.type
_entity.pdbx_description
1 polymer ?
#
loop_
_entity_poly.entity_id
_entity_poly.type
_entity_poly.pdbx_seq_one_letter_code
_entity_poly.pdbx_strand_id
1 'polypeptide(L)'
;MRGCRGFTLIEVLVVMSISVILVGLVLGPVVQSFRMTREAQAMIDAQDAARLGMEQISRELGEAMYVFDNSVVPVSIYDDGSTPSYTYVNGQQGPIQLPVRQVNNDIEWFTLPNGKIDFILPKMTMHCDNPQHPADQPRDYPRGNEAWPPCPVCGSTNVSAVPKMPLEQDVTIVRYFLGLRYNNPKYDPKTYSPANLPPGEGLFGWRSPWEGEIEPGAENQVVLYRVEFDPHDDTLFPPGMPIEQRLTDPIFFYRTAPNKNGEPCCERWMEIARVIGIGKYQDLVIGKFDSQTGNCVAVEPSVTFRFQAIDNDAFEGAYSEEKGSEYPNAVPAAYLASYGYWIDNHLTFAGPEINWSVTVFRNDNTLAYSTDVDKRGHLVVLKYEYSGGSWQAPVPTFDITEYLNTGRITSGGSEPVEMAFTVDLNKGKVIFALDPPRVGGARSGPVCLLDPQAINDAYYRAYQVDRAGARRMAVLATFDPTSSVFVPNARIVPGSERVVGPDMNPGPNYGKPIRYERVPLELGNAGPNQYKINYDTGEIFFSPVYGQDLPVVPNPNGQGNQPIEVTYKIQFNRKDDIVKGDYITKSLVTIHMGIRMFDPETGKPHAIDLTNSVKVRNAHR
;
A
#
# COMPACT_ATOMS: atom_id res chain seq x y z
N MET A 1 87.40 51.14 12.17
CA MET A 1 86.32 50.68 13.07
C MET A 1 85.05 51.40 12.66
N ARG A 2 84.12 50.73 11.94
CA ARG A 2 82.81 51.30 11.60
C ARG A 2 81.87 50.99 12.75
N GLY A 3 81.43 52.02 13.47
CA GLY A 3 80.44 51.89 14.53
C GLY A 3 79.11 51.46 13.94
N CYS A 4 78.69 50.23 14.24
CA CYS A 4 77.34 49.75 13.97
C CYS A 4 76.36 50.60 14.78
N ARG A 5 75.55 51.42 14.10
CA ARG A 5 74.42 52.12 14.71
C ARG A 5 73.33 51.09 14.99
N GLY A 6 73.00 50.89 16.26
CA GLY A 6 71.86 50.07 16.67
C GLY A 6 70.54 50.76 16.33
N PHE A 7 69.51 49.96 16.05
CA PHE A 7 68.16 50.43 15.77
C PHE A 7 67.59 51.25 16.93
N THR A 8 66.85 52.31 16.61
CA THR A 8 66.15 53.11 17.61
C THR A 8 64.88 52.39 18.09
N LEU A 9 64.49 52.60 19.35
CA LEU A 9 63.32 51.94 19.94
C LEU A 9 62.03 52.20 19.14
N ILE A 10 61.92 53.37 18.49
CA ILE A 10 60.78 53.71 17.64
C ILE A 10 60.75 52.93 16.32
N GLU A 11 61.90 52.64 15.72
CA GLU A 11 61.99 51.80 14.52
C GLU A 11 61.53 50.37 14.81
N VAL A 12 61.92 49.82 15.97
CA VAL A 12 61.47 48.48 16.39
C VAL A 12 59.95 48.43 16.59
N LEU A 13 59.37 49.47 17.21
CA LEU A 13 57.93 49.56 17.47
C LEU A 13 57.10 49.71 16.19
N VAL A 14 57.59 50.50 15.22
CA VAL A 14 56.96 50.64 13.89
C VAL A 14 57.05 49.33 13.12
N VAL A 15 58.20 48.64 13.12
CA VAL A 15 58.35 47.35 12.44
C VAL A 15 57.43 46.30 13.05
N MET A 16 57.30 46.25 14.37
CA MET A 16 56.35 45.35 15.03
C MET A 16 54.90 45.68 14.66
N SER A 17 54.53 46.96 14.62
CA SER A 17 53.17 47.39 14.30
C SER A 17 52.80 47.06 12.84
N ILE A 18 53.70 47.35 11.90
CA ILE A 18 53.52 47.01 10.48
C ILE A 18 53.48 45.48 10.31
N SER A 19 54.33 44.74 11.01
CA SER A 19 54.33 43.27 10.96
C SER A 19 53.02 42.67 11.45
N VAL A 20 52.43 43.19 12.53
CA VAL A 20 51.11 42.72 13.02
C VAL A 20 50.01 43.00 12.00
N ILE A 21 50.00 44.16 11.35
CA ILE A 21 49.03 44.49 10.31
C ILE A 21 49.21 43.60 9.08
N LEU A 22 50.46 43.40 8.63
CA LEU A 22 50.78 42.53 7.48
C LEU A 22 50.41 41.08 7.75
N VAL A 23 50.76 40.56 8.93
CA VAL A 23 50.40 39.21 9.36
C VAL A 23 48.88 39.07 9.49
N GLY A 24 48.19 40.06 10.03
CA GLY A 24 46.71 40.06 10.11
C GLY A 24 46.03 40.05 8.74
N LEU A 25 46.52 40.87 7.79
CA LEU A 25 46.00 40.93 6.43
C LEU A 25 46.25 39.64 5.63
N VAL A 26 47.33 38.91 5.93
CA VAL A 26 47.63 37.63 5.27
C VAL A 26 46.91 36.46 5.95
N LEU A 27 46.87 36.41 7.29
CA LEU A 27 46.27 35.30 8.03
C LEU A 27 44.74 35.29 7.98
N GLY A 28 44.08 36.46 7.95
CA GLY A 28 42.62 36.56 7.88
C GLY A 28 42.01 35.77 6.72
N PRO A 29 42.41 36.05 5.46
CA PRO A 29 41.95 35.31 4.28
C PRO A 29 42.30 33.82 4.30
N VAL A 30 43.43 33.43 4.90
CA VAL A 30 43.86 32.03 5.00
C VAL A 30 42.96 31.24 5.95
N VAL A 31 42.63 31.80 7.11
CA VAL A 31 41.70 31.17 8.06
C VAL A 31 40.30 31.04 7.45
N GLN A 32 39.83 32.08 6.76
CA GLN A 32 38.56 32.01 6.02
C GLN A 32 38.59 30.93 4.93
N SER A 33 39.70 30.79 4.20
CA SER A 33 39.85 29.77 3.15
C SER A 33 39.82 28.34 3.72
N PHE A 34 40.47 28.10 4.86
CA PHE A 34 40.41 26.81 5.55
C PHE A 34 39.00 26.49 6.06
N ARG A 35 38.25 27.50 6.52
CA ARG A 35 36.85 27.33 6.94
C ARG A 35 35.95 26.93 5.78
N MET A 36 35.99 27.69 4.67
CA MET A 36 35.24 27.36 3.46
C MET A 36 35.57 25.96 2.94
N THR A 37 36.83 25.54 3.04
CA THR A 37 37.25 24.19 2.61
C THR A 37 36.67 23.10 3.52
N ARG A 38 36.66 23.29 4.85
CA ARG A 38 36.08 22.31 5.79
C ARG A 38 34.56 22.22 5.65
N GLU A 39 33.90 23.36 5.45
CA GLU A 39 32.47 23.46 5.19
C GLU A 39 32.10 22.74 3.87
N ALA A 40 32.83 23.04 2.79
CA ALA A 40 32.64 22.38 1.50
C ALA A 40 32.86 20.86 1.59
N GLN A 41 33.90 20.41 2.31
CA GLN A 41 34.15 18.98 2.51
C GLN A 41 33.01 18.32 3.28
N ALA A 42 32.55 18.91 4.38
CA ALA A 42 31.43 18.38 5.15
C ALA A 42 30.15 18.30 4.30
N MET A 43 29.92 19.27 3.41
CA MET A 43 28.78 19.29 2.51
C MET A 43 28.85 18.20 1.45
N ILE A 44 30.03 17.98 0.86
CA ILE A 44 30.27 16.89 -0.09
C ILE A 44 30.06 15.54 0.61
N ASP A 45 30.65 15.35 1.78
CA ASP A 45 30.53 14.11 2.56
C ASP A 45 29.06 13.82 2.92
N ALA A 46 28.29 14.87 3.26
CA ALA A 46 26.86 14.74 3.53
C ALA A 46 26.05 14.35 2.29
N GLN A 47 26.30 14.98 1.14
CA GLN A 47 25.63 14.66 -0.11
C GLN A 47 25.93 13.24 -0.56
N ASP A 48 27.19 12.81 -0.47
CA ASP A 48 27.59 11.47 -0.87
C ASP A 48 26.99 10.42 0.08
N ALA A 49 26.98 10.68 1.39
CA ALA A 49 26.29 9.81 2.34
C ALA A 49 24.77 9.73 2.08
N ALA A 50 24.14 10.84 1.71
CA ALA A 50 22.72 10.90 1.35
C ALA A 50 22.42 10.07 0.10
N ARG A 51 23.24 10.22 -0.94
CA ARG A 51 23.13 9.46 -2.19
C ARG A 51 23.30 7.97 -1.93
N LEU A 52 24.34 7.58 -1.20
CA LEU A 52 24.59 6.18 -0.85
C LEU A 52 23.44 5.58 -0.01
N GLY A 53 22.94 6.33 0.98
CA GLY A 53 21.79 5.93 1.77
C GLY A 53 20.53 5.76 0.93
N MET A 54 20.25 6.72 0.04
CA MET A 54 19.10 6.68 -0.86
C MET A 54 19.19 5.53 -1.87
N GLU A 55 20.35 5.30 -2.46
CA GLU A 55 20.61 4.17 -3.37
C GLU A 55 20.43 2.83 -2.66
N GLN A 56 20.94 2.71 -1.43
CA GLN A 56 20.75 1.50 -0.63
C GLN A 56 19.28 1.23 -0.33
N ILE A 57 18.56 2.22 0.20
CA ILE A 57 17.12 2.08 0.52
C ILE A 57 16.34 1.75 -0.74
N SER A 58 16.63 2.44 -1.84
CA SER A 58 15.89 2.28 -3.09
C SER A 58 16.10 0.89 -3.70
N ARG A 59 17.32 0.35 -3.62
CA ARG A 59 17.63 -1.02 -4.04
C ARG A 59 16.91 -2.04 -3.17
N GLU A 60 17.00 -1.92 -1.85
CA GLU A 60 16.38 -2.86 -0.92
C GLU A 60 14.84 -2.84 -1.02
N LEU A 61 14.22 -1.65 -1.13
CA LEU A 61 12.77 -1.52 -1.34
C LEU A 61 12.33 -2.05 -2.72
N GLY A 62 13.13 -1.85 -3.77
CA GLY A 62 12.84 -2.39 -5.10
C GLY A 62 12.89 -3.92 -5.16
N GLU A 63 13.68 -4.54 -4.27
CA GLU A 63 13.81 -5.98 -4.12
C GLU A 63 12.85 -6.58 -3.09
N ALA A 64 12.20 -5.77 -2.27
CA ALA A 64 11.30 -6.23 -1.22
C ALA A 64 10.16 -7.11 -1.76
N MET A 65 9.91 -8.21 -1.08
CA MET A 65 8.77 -9.09 -1.34
C MET A 65 7.48 -8.58 -0.70
N TYR A 66 7.60 -7.74 0.32
CA TYR A 66 6.46 -7.17 1.03
C TYR A 66 6.88 -5.88 1.72
N VAL A 67 6.07 -4.82 1.58
CA VAL A 67 6.26 -3.56 2.30
C VAL A 67 5.06 -3.32 3.19
N PHE A 68 5.30 -3.09 4.48
CA PHE A 68 4.24 -2.78 5.43
C PHE A 68 3.77 -1.35 5.23
N ASP A 69 2.47 -1.15 5.42
CA ASP A 69 1.92 0.19 5.46
C ASP A 69 2.37 0.91 6.73
N ASN A 70 2.95 2.10 6.57
CA ASN A 70 3.38 2.98 7.66
C ASN A 70 2.58 4.29 7.67
N SER A 71 1.53 4.36 6.85
CA SER A 71 0.46 5.33 7.03
C SER A 71 -0.16 5.15 8.40
N VAL A 72 -0.74 6.21 8.93
CA VAL A 72 -1.20 6.29 10.32
C VAL A 72 -2.26 5.20 10.56
N VAL A 73 -1.88 4.14 11.28
CA VAL A 73 -2.76 3.05 11.71
C VAL A 73 -3.12 3.29 13.18
N PRO A 74 -4.37 3.08 13.62
CA PRO A 74 -4.68 3.05 15.04
C PRO A 74 -3.89 1.94 15.73
N VAL A 75 -2.89 2.34 16.52
CA VAL A 75 -2.08 1.42 17.32
C VAL A 75 -2.58 1.46 18.75
N SER A 76 -3.04 0.31 19.25
CA SER A 76 -3.15 0.10 20.68
C SER A 76 -1.74 -0.05 21.24
N ILE A 77 -1.32 0.88 22.09
CA ILE A 77 -0.01 0.77 22.74
C ILE A 77 -0.09 -0.31 23.81
N TYR A 78 0.87 -1.23 23.78
CA TYR A 78 1.08 -2.16 24.87
C TYR A 78 1.54 -1.40 26.12
N ASP A 79 0.66 -1.32 27.12
CA ASP A 79 1.00 -0.79 28.44
C ASP A 79 1.81 -1.84 29.20
N ASP A 80 3.07 -1.51 29.47
CA ASP A 80 4.01 -2.35 30.22
C ASP A 80 4.19 -1.87 31.68
N GLY A 81 3.51 -0.80 32.09
CA GLY A 81 3.62 -0.21 33.43
C GLY A 81 5.00 0.34 33.81
N SER A 82 5.96 0.35 32.88
CA SER A 82 7.38 0.65 33.13
C SER A 82 7.90 1.82 32.30
N THR A 83 7.31 2.06 31.13
CA THR A 83 7.56 3.23 30.29
C THR A 83 6.51 4.29 30.64
N PRO A 84 6.84 5.60 30.71
CA PRO A 84 5.86 6.63 31.05
C PRO A 84 4.65 6.55 30.10
N SER A 85 3.52 6.07 30.63
CA SER A 85 2.25 6.05 29.93
C SER A 85 1.79 7.50 29.79
N TYR A 86 2.16 8.15 28.69
CA TYR A 86 1.34 9.25 28.21
C TYR A 86 0.04 8.63 27.76
N THR A 87 -1.04 8.99 28.45
CA THR A 87 -2.39 8.52 28.13
C THR A 87 -2.74 9.04 26.75
N TYR A 88 -2.55 8.20 25.74
CA TYR A 88 -3.15 8.43 24.44
C TYR A 88 -4.66 8.45 24.66
N VAL A 89 -5.32 9.54 24.29
CA VAL A 89 -6.77 9.51 24.19
C VAL A 89 -7.11 8.40 23.20
N ASN A 90 -7.89 7.41 23.63
CA ASN A 90 -8.36 6.32 22.78
C ASN A 90 -8.76 6.87 21.41
N GLY A 91 -8.03 6.48 20.36
CA GLY A 91 -8.26 6.95 18.98
C GLY A 91 -7.18 7.84 18.37
N GLN A 92 -6.11 8.22 19.09
CA GLN A 92 -4.93 8.86 18.47
C GLN A 92 -3.85 7.83 18.13
N GLN A 93 -3.54 7.80 16.83
CA GLN A 93 -2.86 6.74 16.09
C GLN A 93 -1.40 7.15 15.83
N GLY A 94 -0.42 6.24 15.93
CA GLY A 94 0.97 6.63 16.13
C GLY A 94 2.01 6.05 15.16
N PRO A 95 2.56 6.87 14.25
CA PRO A 95 3.95 6.77 13.75
C PRO A 95 4.99 6.67 14.88
N ILE A 96 6.28 6.57 14.55
CA ILE A 96 7.34 6.62 15.57
C ILE A 96 7.22 7.90 16.39
N GLN A 97 7.40 7.76 17.70
CA GLN A 97 7.41 8.88 18.64
C GLN A 97 8.84 9.28 18.96
N LEU A 98 9.11 10.58 18.97
CA LEU A 98 10.40 11.16 19.34
C LEU A 98 10.27 11.87 20.69
N PRO A 99 11.09 11.52 21.69
CA PRO A 99 11.15 12.27 22.93
C PRO A 99 11.93 13.57 22.70
N VAL A 100 11.32 14.69 23.01
CA VAL A 100 11.86 16.05 22.88
C VAL A 100 11.98 16.68 24.26
N ARG A 101 13.13 17.25 24.53
CA ARG A 101 13.42 17.99 25.76
C ARG A 101 12.96 19.43 25.59
N GLN A 102 12.02 19.84 26.43
CA GLN A 102 11.52 21.21 26.48
C GLN A 102 12.46 22.13 27.27
N VAL A 103 12.24 23.44 27.18
CA VAL A 103 13.06 24.47 27.86
C VAL A 103 13.10 24.25 29.38
N ASN A 104 12.00 23.72 29.94
CA ASN A 104 11.86 23.41 31.36
C ASN A 104 12.50 22.07 31.78
N ASN A 105 13.23 21.39 30.88
CA ASN A 105 13.81 20.05 31.01
C ASN A 105 12.82 18.88 31.10
N ASP A 106 11.52 19.11 30.93
CA ASP A 106 10.56 18.01 30.80
C ASP A 106 10.67 17.39 29.40
N ILE A 107 10.30 16.11 29.30
CA ILE A 107 10.24 15.38 28.05
C ILE A 107 8.80 15.39 27.54
N GLU A 108 8.62 15.78 26.29
CA GLU A 108 7.37 15.69 25.55
C GLU A 108 7.57 14.82 24.30
N TRP A 109 6.54 14.07 23.92
CA TRP A 109 6.64 13.12 22.81
C TRP A 109 5.96 13.66 21.56
N PHE A 110 6.67 13.60 20.45
CA PHE A 110 6.20 14.10 19.16
C PHE A 110 6.15 12.99 18.12
N THR A 111 5.06 12.95 17.38
CA THR A 111 4.87 12.01 16.28
C THR A 111 5.73 12.38 15.06
N LEU A 112 6.48 11.42 14.52
CA LEU A 112 7.20 11.53 13.25
C LEU A 112 6.45 10.80 12.12
N PRO A 113 5.51 11.45 11.41
CA PRO A 113 4.73 10.80 10.37
C PRO A 113 5.61 10.33 9.21
N ASN A 114 5.40 9.10 8.73
CA ASN A 114 6.18 8.49 7.64
C ASN A 114 7.70 8.42 7.94
N GLY A 115 8.12 8.58 9.20
CA GLY A 115 9.52 8.50 9.62
C GLY A 115 10.06 7.07 9.76
N LYS A 116 9.26 6.06 9.40
CA LYS A 116 9.66 4.66 9.34
C LYS A 116 9.14 3.95 8.10
N ILE A 117 9.86 2.94 7.65
CA ILE A 117 9.39 1.95 6.70
C ILE A 117 9.86 0.55 7.08
N ASP A 118 8.93 -0.39 7.04
CA ASP A 118 9.16 -1.80 7.32
C ASP A 118 8.90 -2.62 6.07
N PHE A 119 9.75 -3.59 5.78
CA PHE A 119 9.58 -4.49 4.64
C PHE A 119 10.32 -5.82 4.83
N ILE A 120 9.93 -6.82 4.05
CA ILE A 120 10.54 -8.15 4.04
C ILE A 120 11.28 -8.32 2.71
N LEU A 121 12.57 -8.63 2.79
CA LEU A 121 13.36 -9.03 1.65
C LEU A 121 13.07 -10.49 1.28
N PRO A 122 13.31 -10.89 0.03
CA PRO A 122 13.30 -12.30 -0.32
C PRO A 122 14.35 -13.03 0.49
N LYS A 123 14.07 -14.29 0.83
CA LYS A 123 15.01 -15.17 1.49
C LYS A 123 16.26 -15.27 0.62
N MET A 124 17.38 -14.79 1.16
CA MET A 124 18.64 -14.79 0.45
C MET A 124 19.41 -16.09 0.72
N THR A 125 19.98 -16.64 -0.33
CA THR A 125 21.04 -17.64 -0.31
C THR A 125 22.36 -16.93 -0.52
N MET A 126 23.37 -17.23 0.29
CA MET A 126 24.71 -16.68 0.12
C MET A 126 25.47 -17.53 -0.89
N HIS A 127 26.16 -16.91 -1.83
CA HIS A 127 27.07 -17.53 -2.78
C HIS A 127 28.52 -17.13 -2.44
N CYS A 128 29.45 -18.07 -2.42
CA CYS A 128 30.86 -17.75 -2.22
C CYS A 128 31.56 -17.42 -3.54
N ASP A 129 32.01 -16.17 -3.67
CA ASP A 129 32.75 -15.64 -4.83
C ASP A 129 34.27 -15.85 -4.73
N ASN A 130 34.75 -16.50 -3.65
CA ASN A 130 36.18 -16.76 -3.48
C ASN A 130 36.71 -17.69 -4.61
N PRO A 131 37.70 -17.25 -5.41
CA PRO A 131 38.31 -18.10 -6.45
C PRO A 131 38.95 -19.36 -5.88
N GLN A 132 39.39 -19.32 -4.62
CA GLN A 132 40.04 -20.43 -3.91
C GLN A 132 39.06 -21.37 -3.21
N HIS A 133 37.75 -21.20 -3.40
CA HIS A 133 36.76 -22.12 -2.85
C HIS A 133 36.94 -23.53 -3.43
N PRO A 134 36.91 -24.59 -2.60
CA PRO A 134 37.02 -25.97 -3.08
C PRO A 134 35.98 -26.27 -4.16
N ALA A 135 36.41 -26.88 -5.27
CA ALA A 135 35.58 -27.11 -6.45
C ALA A 135 34.50 -28.19 -6.24
N ASP A 136 34.68 -29.04 -5.23
CA ASP A 136 33.80 -30.16 -4.85
C ASP A 136 32.74 -29.77 -3.79
N GLN A 137 32.80 -28.57 -3.25
CA GLN A 137 31.89 -28.08 -2.23
C GLN A 137 30.90 -27.06 -2.82
N PRO A 138 29.64 -27.05 -2.34
CA PRO A 138 28.66 -26.06 -2.78
C PRO A 138 29.11 -24.65 -2.39
N ARG A 139 29.05 -23.73 -3.35
CA ARG A 139 29.29 -22.30 -3.11
C ARG A 139 28.08 -21.61 -2.48
N ASP A 140 26.90 -22.19 -2.69
CA ASP A 140 25.64 -21.68 -2.14
C ASP A 140 25.38 -22.26 -0.75
N TYR A 141 25.04 -21.39 0.20
CA TYR A 141 24.73 -21.76 1.58
C TYR A 141 23.66 -20.84 2.17
N PRO A 142 22.90 -21.30 3.18
CA PRO A 142 21.88 -20.47 3.82
C PRO A 142 22.52 -19.31 4.58
N ARG A 143 21.94 -18.11 4.47
CA ARG A 143 22.36 -16.90 5.21
C ARG A 143 22.23 -17.05 6.74
N GLY A 144 21.27 -17.84 7.21
CA GLY A 144 20.96 -17.91 8.65
C GLY A 144 20.48 -16.56 9.20
N ASN A 145 20.72 -16.30 10.48
CA ASN A 145 20.28 -15.06 11.16
C ASN A 145 21.31 -13.93 11.05
N GLU A 146 22.49 -14.20 10.52
CA GLU A 146 23.52 -13.19 10.35
C GLU A 146 23.26 -12.36 9.09
N ALA A 147 23.47 -11.05 9.17
CA ALA A 147 23.22 -10.20 8.01
C ALA A 147 24.13 -10.56 6.82
N TRP A 148 25.38 -10.95 7.06
CA TRP A 148 26.37 -11.29 6.03
C TRP A 148 27.39 -12.31 6.58
N PRO A 149 26.99 -13.59 6.73
CA PRO A 149 27.89 -14.62 7.26
C PRO A 149 29.04 -14.92 6.29
N PRO A 150 30.28 -15.15 6.78
CA PRO A 150 31.35 -15.66 5.94
C PRO A 150 31.01 -17.07 5.41
N CYS A 151 31.66 -17.47 4.32
CA CYS A 151 31.46 -18.80 3.74
C CYS A 151 31.84 -19.89 4.77
N PRO A 152 30.94 -20.83 5.10
CA PRO A 152 31.20 -21.86 6.12
C PRO A 152 32.27 -22.87 5.68
N VAL A 153 32.52 -22.99 4.38
CA VAL A 153 33.49 -23.95 3.82
C VAL A 153 34.90 -23.39 3.84
N CYS A 154 35.09 -22.15 3.39
CA CYS A 154 36.43 -21.55 3.20
C CYS A 154 36.71 -20.35 4.10
N GLY A 155 35.77 -19.91 4.93
CA GLY A 155 35.90 -18.76 5.83
C GLY A 155 35.98 -17.40 5.14
N SER A 156 35.79 -17.34 3.82
CA SER A 156 35.91 -16.09 3.07
C SER A 156 34.74 -15.15 3.34
N THR A 157 35.04 -13.85 3.48
CA THR A 157 34.04 -12.77 3.49
C THR A 157 33.68 -12.28 2.09
N ASN A 158 34.34 -12.80 1.03
CA ASN A 158 34.00 -12.51 -0.36
C ASN A 158 32.85 -13.41 -0.80
N VAL A 159 31.64 -13.00 -0.43
CA VAL A 159 30.39 -13.71 -0.67
C VAL A 159 29.40 -12.74 -1.30
N SER A 160 28.32 -13.23 -1.88
CA SER A 160 27.24 -12.42 -2.44
C SER A 160 25.89 -12.99 -2.04
N ALA A 161 24.92 -12.12 -1.77
CA ALA A 161 23.57 -12.56 -1.45
C ALA A 161 22.74 -12.65 -2.75
N VAL A 162 22.17 -13.82 -3.01
CA VAL A 162 21.35 -14.11 -4.19
C VAL A 162 19.95 -14.55 -3.72
N PRO A 163 18.86 -14.01 -4.28
CA PRO A 163 17.51 -14.46 -3.93
C PRO A 163 17.35 -15.96 -4.15
N LYS A 164 16.85 -16.67 -3.13
CA LYS A 164 16.54 -18.10 -3.24
C LYS A 164 15.48 -18.29 -4.31
N MET A 165 15.68 -19.27 -5.20
CA MET A 165 14.70 -19.67 -6.20
C MET A 165 14.13 -21.07 -5.87
N PRO A 166 12.79 -21.27 -5.85
CA PRO A 166 11.73 -20.26 -6.01
C PRO A 166 11.73 -19.23 -4.87
N LEU A 167 11.22 -18.02 -5.15
CA LEU A 167 11.19 -16.92 -4.17
C LEU A 167 10.41 -17.33 -2.93
N GLU A 168 11.07 -17.28 -1.78
CA GLU A 168 10.50 -17.51 -0.45
C GLU A 168 10.64 -16.22 0.36
N GLN A 169 9.66 -15.93 1.22
CA GLN A 169 9.75 -14.80 2.16
C GLN A 169 10.80 -15.11 3.24
N ASP A 170 11.54 -14.08 3.66
CA ASP A 170 12.35 -14.17 4.87
C ASP A 170 11.47 -13.97 6.11
N VAL A 171 11.92 -14.47 7.26
CA VAL A 171 11.29 -14.22 8.57
C VAL A 171 11.76 -12.91 9.19
N THR A 172 12.86 -12.36 8.70
CA THR A 172 13.41 -11.08 9.15
C THR A 172 12.79 -9.90 8.44
N ILE A 173 12.43 -8.88 9.21
CA ILE A 173 11.95 -7.60 8.73
C ILE A 173 13.12 -6.63 8.69
N VAL A 174 13.25 -5.93 7.57
CA VAL A 174 14.11 -4.76 7.43
C VAL A 174 13.30 -3.54 7.82
N ARG A 175 13.83 -2.75 8.75
CA ARG A 175 13.23 -1.50 9.21
C ARG A 175 14.20 -0.36 9.01
N TYR A 176 13.75 0.67 8.31
CA TYR A 176 14.40 1.98 8.29
C TYR A 176 13.59 2.94 9.14
N PHE A 177 14.27 3.71 10.00
CA PHE A 177 13.56 4.60 10.91
C PHE A 177 14.41 5.77 11.41
N LEU A 178 13.74 6.87 11.76
CA LEU A 178 14.35 7.99 12.48
C LEU A 178 14.36 7.71 13.98
N GLY A 179 15.51 7.93 14.62
CA GLY A 179 15.66 7.80 16.06
C GLY A 179 16.80 8.64 16.61
N LEU A 180 16.80 8.85 17.92
CA LEU A 180 17.90 9.53 18.60
C LEU A 180 19.19 8.75 18.47
N ARG A 181 20.32 9.46 18.36
CA ARG A 181 21.65 8.86 18.40
C ARG A 181 21.91 8.16 19.74
N TYR A 182 21.38 8.70 20.83
CA TYR A 182 21.42 8.12 22.17
C TYR A 182 19.98 7.90 22.67
N ASN A 183 19.60 6.65 22.95
CA ASN A 183 18.21 6.27 23.18
C ASN A 183 17.89 5.85 24.61
N ASN A 184 18.86 5.85 25.53
CA ASN A 184 18.69 5.29 26.88
C ASN A 184 17.98 6.29 27.82
N PRO A 185 16.74 6.03 28.28
CA PRO A 185 15.98 6.92 29.15
C PRO A 185 16.37 6.81 30.63
N LYS A 186 17.14 5.80 31.02
CA LYS A 186 17.60 5.60 32.42
C LYS A 186 18.55 6.70 32.91
N TYR A 187 19.09 7.51 32.00
CA TYR A 187 19.82 8.72 32.33
C TYR A 187 18.83 9.85 32.68
N ASP A 188 18.28 9.77 33.88
CA ASP A 188 17.42 10.81 34.44
C ASP A 188 18.27 12.02 34.89
N PRO A 189 18.03 13.23 34.34
CA PRO A 189 18.71 14.47 34.74
C PRO A 189 18.55 14.83 36.22
N LYS A 190 17.47 14.38 36.87
CA LYS A 190 17.11 14.76 38.24
C LYS A 190 17.84 13.94 39.31
N THR A 191 18.33 12.75 38.97
CA THR A 191 18.97 11.81 39.92
C THR A 191 20.46 11.59 39.67
N TYR A 192 20.99 11.99 38.52
CA TYR A 192 22.43 11.88 38.23
C TYR A 192 23.17 13.19 38.50
N SER A 193 24.11 13.15 39.45
CA SER A 193 25.01 14.27 39.73
C SER A 193 25.96 14.50 38.54
N PRO A 194 26.16 15.75 38.08
CA PRO A 194 27.04 16.09 36.96
C PRO A 194 28.51 15.66 37.12
N ALA A 195 28.94 15.27 38.32
CA ALA A 195 30.34 14.97 38.62
C ALA A 195 30.86 13.65 38.04
N ASN A 196 29.98 12.74 37.58
CA ASN A 196 30.37 11.40 37.12
C ASN A 196 30.02 11.09 35.65
N LEU A 197 29.48 12.05 34.89
CA LEU A 197 29.29 11.86 33.45
C LEU A 197 30.63 12.12 32.75
N PRO A 198 31.08 11.27 31.80
CA PRO A 198 32.13 11.64 30.89
C PRO A 198 31.78 12.98 30.24
N PRO A 199 32.72 13.94 30.12
CA PRO A 199 32.44 15.20 29.44
C PRO A 199 32.05 14.89 27.99
N GLY A 200 30.75 14.96 27.68
CA GLY A 200 30.18 14.68 26.36
C GLY A 200 29.00 13.68 26.30
N GLU A 201 28.62 13.00 27.38
CA GLU A 201 27.45 12.10 27.35
C GLU A 201 26.16 12.81 27.78
N GLY A 202 25.40 13.23 26.76
CA GLY A 202 24.25 14.13 26.86
C GLY A 202 22.99 13.55 27.50
N LEU A 203 22.19 14.47 28.01
CA LEU A 203 20.86 14.27 28.58
C LEU A 203 19.91 13.61 27.55
N PHE A 204 19.07 12.66 27.99
CA PHE A 204 18.07 11.99 27.15
C PHE A 204 17.10 12.98 26.47
N GLY A 205 16.62 12.66 25.27
CA GLY A 205 15.68 13.49 24.49
C GLY A 205 16.36 14.41 23.48
N TRP A 206 15.68 14.63 22.36
CA TRP A 206 16.09 15.59 21.34
C TRP A 206 16.05 17.00 21.92
N ARG A 207 17.14 17.76 21.74
CA ARG A 207 17.15 19.19 21.98
C ARG A 207 17.67 19.85 20.73
N SER A 208 17.07 20.99 20.36
CA SER A 208 17.62 21.78 19.27
C SER A 208 19.07 22.13 19.59
N PRO A 209 20.02 21.83 18.68
CA PRO A 209 21.41 22.28 18.75
C PRO A 209 21.59 23.78 19.07
N TRP A 210 20.56 24.56 18.77
CA TRP A 210 20.61 26.02 18.75
C TRP A 210 19.92 26.67 19.96
N GLU A 211 19.43 25.86 20.91
CA GLU A 211 18.84 26.33 22.17
C GLU A 211 19.95 26.51 23.23
N GLY A 212 20.91 27.39 22.95
CA GLY A 212 22.05 27.73 23.82
C GLY A 212 23.41 27.28 23.28
N GLU A 213 24.49 27.73 23.92
CA GLU A 213 25.88 27.29 23.66
C GLU A 213 26.05 25.82 24.07
N ILE A 214 25.41 24.90 23.37
CA ILE A 214 25.66 23.46 23.53
C ILE A 214 27.02 23.20 22.88
N GLU A 215 27.94 22.56 23.60
CA GLU A 215 29.23 22.19 23.03
C GLU A 215 29.00 21.34 21.77
N PRO A 216 29.58 21.69 20.61
CA PRO A 216 29.39 20.94 19.37
C PRO A 216 29.72 19.45 19.54
N GLY A 217 28.69 18.61 19.45
CA GLY A 217 28.78 17.15 19.67
C GLY A 217 28.22 16.64 21.00
N ALA A 218 27.74 17.52 21.88
CA ALA A 218 26.97 17.16 23.08
C ALA A 218 25.45 17.03 22.81
N GLU A 219 25.03 17.23 21.54
CA GLU A 219 23.64 17.15 21.10
C GLU A 219 23.21 15.71 20.81
N ASN A 220 21.99 15.36 21.23
CA ASN A 220 21.37 14.10 20.87
C ASN A 220 20.62 14.24 19.53
N GLN A 221 21.37 14.10 18.44
CA GLN A 221 20.87 14.25 17.07
C GLN A 221 19.90 13.13 16.66
N VAL A 222 18.94 13.43 15.77
CA VAL A 222 18.12 12.39 15.13
C VAL A 222 18.82 11.90 13.87
N VAL A 223 19.02 10.58 13.81
CA VAL A 223 19.70 9.90 12.71
C VAL A 223 18.81 8.83 12.08
N LEU A 224 19.17 8.41 10.86
CA LEU A 224 18.47 7.35 10.14
C LEU A 224 19.13 6.01 10.50
N TYR A 225 18.34 5.10 11.04
CA TYR A 225 18.75 3.74 11.34
C TYR A 225 18.24 2.76 10.29
N ARG A 226 18.99 1.69 10.10
CA ARG A 226 18.57 0.44 9.47
C ARG A 226 18.76 -0.69 10.47
N VAL A 227 17.78 -1.57 10.55
CA VAL A 227 17.83 -2.76 11.41
C VAL A 227 17.15 -3.93 10.71
N GLU A 228 17.68 -5.14 10.94
CA GLU A 228 17.05 -6.40 10.56
C GLU A 228 16.65 -7.12 11.85
N PHE A 229 15.38 -7.48 11.99
CA PHE A 229 14.89 -8.13 13.21
C PHE A 229 13.79 -9.15 12.92
N ASP A 230 13.66 -10.15 13.79
CA ASP A 230 12.53 -11.08 13.79
C ASP A 230 11.47 -10.56 14.78
N PRO A 231 10.20 -10.35 14.36
CA PRO A 231 9.15 -9.96 15.29
C PRO A 231 8.89 -11.00 16.38
N HIS A 232 9.35 -12.25 16.24
CA HIS A 232 9.24 -13.29 17.27
C HIS A 232 10.40 -13.25 18.29
N ASP A 233 11.38 -12.36 18.13
CA ASP A 233 12.49 -12.24 19.06
C ASP A 233 12.04 -11.56 20.37
N ASP A 234 11.82 -12.37 21.41
CA ASP A 234 11.45 -11.93 22.75
C ASP A 234 12.56 -11.15 23.48
N THR A 235 13.75 -11.00 22.88
CA THR A 235 14.81 -10.13 23.41
C THR A 235 14.66 -8.67 22.98
N LEU A 236 13.87 -8.39 21.93
CA LEU A 236 13.64 -7.03 21.42
C LEU A 236 12.37 -6.37 21.96
N PHE A 237 11.47 -7.15 22.54
CA PHE A 237 10.17 -6.70 22.98
C PHE A 237 9.87 -7.18 24.40
N PRO A 238 8.95 -6.50 25.13
CA PRO A 238 8.55 -6.94 26.45
C PRO A 238 7.94 -8.36 26.42
N PRO A 239 8.18 -9.18 27.44
CA PRO A 239 7.48 -10.44 27.61
C PRO A 239 5.97 -10.21 27.61
N GLY A 240 5.25 -10.94 26.75
CA GLY A 240 3.79 -10.85 26.65
C GLY A 240 3.26 -9.85 25.62
N MET A 241 4.10 -9.04 24.98
CA MET A 241 3.66 -8.17 23.87
C MET A 241 3.23 -9.03 22.67
N PRO A 242 1.96 -8.92 22.21
CA PRO A 242 1.47 -9.64 21.03
C PRO A 242 2.27 -9.29 19.77
N ILE A 243 2.47 -10.27 18.89
CA ILE A 243 3.32 -10.13 17.69
C ILE A 243 2.80 -9.01 16.78
N GLU A 244 1.48 -8.89 16.62
CA GLU A 244 0.85 -7.82 15.84
C GLU A 244 1.13 -6.41 16.38
N GLN A 245 1.38 -6.28 17.69
CA GLN A 245 1.71 -5.00 18.33
C GLN A 245 3.21 -4.67 18.23
N ARG A 246 4.08 -5.67 18.05
CA ARG A 246 5.53 -5.47 17.95
C ARG A 246 5.95 -4.66 16.73
N LEU A 247 5.26 -4.84 15.60
CA LEU A 247 5.52 -4.07 14.37
C LEU A 247 5.01 -2.64 14.45
N THR A 248 3.87 -2.47 15.14
CA THR A 248 3.19 -1.19 15.25
C THR A 248 3.64 -0.36 16.44
N ASP A 249 4.45 -0.91 17.35
CA ASP A 249 4.95 -0.23 18.55
C ASP A 249 5.62 1.12 18.20
N PRO A 250 5.04 2.27 18.60
CA PRO A 250 5.54 3.59 18.23
C PRO A 250 6.79 4.02 19.02
N ILE A 251 7.08 3.34 20.13
CA ILE A 251 8.18 3.68 21.06
C ILE A 251 9.21 2.56 21.21
N PHE A 252 9.21 1.57 20.30
CA PHE A 252 10.07 0.37 20.38
C PHE A 252 11.54 0.73 20.68
N PHE A 253 12.05 1.81 20.09
CA PHE A 253 13.45 2.23 20.21
C PHE A 253 13.78 2.89 21.55
N TYR A 254 12.78 3.30 22.33
CA TYR A 254 12.93 4.00 23.62
C TYR A 254 12.34 3.23 24.79
N ARG A 255 11.88 2.00 24.56
CA ARG A 255 11.17 1.21 25.57
C ARG A 255 12.11 0.70 26.65
N THR A 256 11.86 1.09 27.90
CA THR A 256 12.67 0.70 29.07
C THR A 256 12.25 -0.61 29.71
N ALA A 257 11.08 -1.13 29.33
CA ALA A 257 10.62 -2.43 29.82
C ALA A 257 11.69 -3.51 29.63
N PRO A 258 11.89 -4.37 30.64
CA PRO A 258 12.79 -5.49 30.51
C PRO A 258 12.28 -6.47 29.45
N ASN A 259 13.18 -6.93 28.59
CA ASN A 259 12.98 -8.03 27.68
C ASN A 259 13.00 -9.37 28.47
N LYS A 260 12.93 -10.50 27.76
CA LYS A 260 13.01 -11.84 28.36
C LYS A 260 14.27 -12.08 29.21
N ASN A 261 15.37 -11.40 28.93
CA ASN A 261 16.64 -11.53 29.66
C ASN A 261 16.76 -10.57 30.85
N GLY A 262 15.76 -9.70 31.07
CA GLY A 262 15.80 -8.67 32.11
C GLY A 262 16.53 -7.38 31.69
N GLU A 263 16.95 -7.28 30.43
CA GLU A 263 17.63 -6.11 29.87
C GLU A 263 16.59 -5.14 29.25
N PRO A 264 16.79 -3.82 29.30
CA PRO A 264 15.89 -2.88 28.62
C PRO A 264 15.82 -3.14 27.12
N CYS A 265 14.60 -3.19 26.56
CA CYS A 265 14.40 -3.38 25.13
C CYS A 265 15.17 -2.34 24.29
N CYS A 266 15.20 -1.08 24.72
CA CYS A 266 15.91 0.00 24.03
C CYS A 266 17.42 -0.25 23.88
N GLU A 267 18.07 -0.88 24.87
CA GLU A 267 19.50 -1.21 24.79
C GLU A 267 19.73 -2.26 23.71
N ARG A 268 18.90 -3.31 23.69
CA ARG A 268 18.97 -4.35 22.65
C ARG A 268 18.71 -3.79 21.24
N TRP A 269 17.74 -2.89 21.09
CA TRP A 269 17.49 -2.22 19.81
C TRP A 269 18.69 -1.37 19.35
N MET A 270 19.37 -0.68 20.26
CA MET A 270 20.56 0.11 19.94
C MET A 270 21.74 -0.77 19.52
N GLU A 271 21.87 -1.97 20.08
CA GLU A 271 22.93 -2.92 19.70
C GLU A 271 22.79 -3.42 18.25
N ILE A 272 21.55 -3.62 17.79
CA ILE A 272 21.29 -4.20 16.46
C ILE A 272 21.07 -3.15 15.37
N ALA A 273 20.66 -1.93 15.74
CA ALA A 273 20.42 -0.85 14.81
C ALA A 273 21.74 -0.24 14.30
N ARG A 274 21.81 0.04 13.00
CA ARG A 274 22.98 0.66 12.36
C ARG A 274 22.59 2.00 11.75
N VAL A 275 23.39 3.03 12.02
CA VAL A 275 23.21 4.34 11.40
C VAL A 275 23.55 4.26 9.91
N ILE A 276 22.66 4.77 9.05
CA ILE A 276 22.80 4.77 7.58
C ILE A 276 23.15 6.16 7.10
N GLY A 277 24.36 6.28 6.54
CA GLY A 277 24.93 7.55 6.14
C GLY A 277 25.01 8.53 7.31
N ILE A 278 25.45 9.75 7.02
CA ILE A 278 25.26 10.94 7.86
C ILE A 278 26.33 11.13 8.98
N GLY A 279 27.04 12.27 8.87
CA GLY A 279 28.15 12.68 9.72
C GLY A 279 27.75 13.41 11.01
N LYS A 280 28.74 13.85 11.78
CA LYS A 280 28.63 14.40 13.16
C LYS A 280 27.77 15.68 13.33
N TYR A 281 27.22 16.27 12.27
CA TYR A 281 26.60 17.61 12.28
C TYR A 281 25.27 17.69 11.52
N GLN A 282 24.49 16.62 11.53
CA GLN A 282 23.23 16.56 10.78
C GLN A 282 22.12 16.16 11.73
N ASP A 283 20.96 16.79 11.52
CA ASP A 283 19.75 16.47 12.26
C ASP A 283 18.63 16.23 11.25
N LEU A 284 17.98 15.07 11.37
CA LEU A 284 16.96 14.60 10.43
C LEU A 284 15.55 14.98 10.84
N VAL A 285 15.42 16.00 11.69
CA VAL A 285 14.15 16.57 12.11
C VAL A 285 14.17 18.10 12.12
N ILE A 286 12.98 18.69 12.10
CA ILE A 286 12.76 20.13 12.15
C ILE A 286 11.78 20.41 13.28
N GLY A 287 12.27 21.01 14.36
CA GLY A 287 11.39 21.51 15.42
C GLY A 287 10.74 22.84 15.04
N LYS A 288 9.45 22.96 15.34
CA LYS A 288 8.71 24.23 15.40
C LYS A 288 8.64 24.64 16.86
N PHE A 289 8.93 25.90 17.14
CA PHE A 289 8.99 26.44 18.50
C PHE A 289 7.97 27.55 18.70
N ASP A 290 7.37 27.57 19.89
CA ASP A 290 6.53 28.66 20.34
C ASP A 290 7.38 29.90 20.62
N SER A 291 7.02 31.05 20.05
CA SER A 291 7.83 32.27 20.12
C SER A 291 7.83 32.95 21.49
N GLN A 292 6.91 32.59 22.39
CA GLN A 292 6.78 33.18 23.73
C GLN A 292 7.47 32.32 24.79
N THR A 293 7.31 31.00 24.69
CA THR A 293 7.82 30.04 25.69
C THR A 293 9.14 29.41 25.29
N GLY A 294 9.48 29.40 23.99
CA GLY A 294 10.63 28.68 23.44
C GLY A 294 10.43 27.16 23.39
N ASN A 295 9.29 26.65 23.84
CA ASN A 295 8.99 25.22 23.81
C ASN A 295 8.78 24.72 22.38
N CYS A 296 9.19 23.48 22.12
CA CYS A 296 8.88 22.79 20.88
C CYS A 296 7.38 22.45 20.86
N VAL A 297 6.70 22.79 19.76
CA VAL A 297 5.26 22.54 19.56
C VAL A 297 4.97 21.52 18.46
N ALA A 298 5.94 21.22 17.61
CA ALA A 298 5.86 20.17 16.62
C ALA A 298 7.24 19.77 16.14
N VAL A 299 7.41 18.52 15.72
CA VAL A 299 8.62 18.03 15.07
C VAL A 299 8.26 17.40 13.74
N GLU A 300 8.91 17.86 12.67
CA GLU A 300 8.71 17.34 11.32
C GLU A 300 9.92 16.49 10.89
N PRO A 301 9.73 15.27 10.39
CA PRO A 301 10.83 14.45 9.90
C PRO A 301 11.35 14.97 8.55
N SER A 302 12.67 15.08 8.42
CA SER A 302 13.33 15.45 7.17
C SER A 302 13.42 14.26 6.21
N VAL A 303 13.46 13.04 6.73
CA VAL A 303 13.35 11.80 5.95
C VAL A 303 11.95 11.22 6.05
N THR A 304 11.27 11.01 4.92
CA THR A 304 9.94 10.40 4.92
C THR A 304 9.79 9.33 3.84
N PHE A 305 9.03 8.28 4.16
CA PHE A 305 8.68 7.18 3.27
C PHE A 305 7.18 7.22 3.02
N ARG A 306 6.76 7.73 1.86
CA ARG A 306 5.34 7.95 1.56
C ARG A 306 4.89 7.07 0.43
N PHE A 307 3.77 6.38 0.60
CA PHE A 307 3.07 5.79 -0.53
C PHE A 307 2.53 6.88 -1.44
N GLN A 308 2.55 6.63 -2.74
CA GLN A 308 2.17 7.62 -3.72
C GLN A 308 0.65 7.64 -3.92
N ALA A 309 0.06 8.83 -3.79
CA ALA A 309 -1.30 9.07 -4.28
C ALA A 309 -1.28 9.14 -5.81
N ILE A 310 -2.19 8.41 -6.42
CA ILE A 310 -2.44 8.42 -7.86
C ILE A 310 -3.83 9.00 -8.05
N ASP A 311 -3.88 10.13 -8.74
CA ASP A 311 -5.13 10.84 -9.03
C ASP A 311 -5.52 10.60 -10.49
N ASN A 312 -6.81 10.37 -10.73
CA ASN A 312 -7.45 10.30 -12.04
C ASN A 312 -6.80 9.27 -12.98
N ASP A 313 -6.36 8.13 -12.42
CA ASP A 313 -5.83 7.01 -13.19
C ASP A 313 -6.93 6.39 -14.04
N ALA A 314 -6.69 6.27 -15.34
CA ALA A 314 -7.64 5.66 -16.27
C ALA A 314 -7.40 4.16 -16.31
N PHE A 315 -8.34 3.36 -15.83
CA PHE A 315 -8.13 1.93 -15.70
C PHE A 315 -8.23 1.22 -17.04
N GLU A 316 -7.38 0.21 -17.22
CA GLU A 316 -7.35 -0.59 -18.43
C GLU A 316 -8.32 -1.77 -18.32
N GLY A 317 -9.10 -1.99 -19.39
CA GLY A 317 -10.03 -3.11 -19.48
C GLY A 317 -9.33 -4.46 -19.49
N ALA A 318 -9.54 -5.26 -18.46
CA ALA A 318 -9.10 -6.65 -18.38
C ALA A 318 -10.21 -7.58 -18.89
N TYR A 319 -9.87 -8.37 -19.90
CA TYR A 319 -10.75 -9.38 -20.47
C TYR A 319 -10.49 -10.73 -19.80
N SER A 320 -11.52 -11.57 -19.65
CA SER A 320 -11.29 -13.00 -19.43
C SER A 320 -10.55 -13.58 -20.65
N GLU A 321 -9.74 -14.61 -20.42
CA GLU A 321 -8.90 -15.26 -21.44
C GLU A 321 -9.70 -15.86 -22.63
N GLU A 322 -11.03 -15.90 -22.54
CA GLU A 322 -11.95 -16.43 -23.55
C GLU A 322 -12.28 -15.43 -24.68
N LYS A 323 -11.45 -14.40 -24.87
CA LYS A 323 -11.61 -13.34 -25.90
C LYS A 323 -11.63 -13.87 -27.34
N GLY A 324 -11.20 -15.12 -27.56
CA GLY A 324 -10.82 -15.65 -28.87
C GLY A 324 -11.92 -15.77 -29.93
N SER A 325 -13.22 -15.75 -29.60
CA SER A 325 -14.19 -16.24 -30.60
C SER A 325 -15.31 -15.30 -31.05
N GLU A 326 -16.04 -14.53 -30.23
CA GLU A 326 -17.45 -14.27 -30.67
C GLU A 326 -18.13 -12.92 -30.37
N TYR A 327 -17.56 -12.01 -29.58
CA TYR A 327 -18.15 -10.67 -29.39
C TYR A 327 -17.05 -9.59 -29.45
N PRO A 328 -16.66 -9.13 -30.65
CA PRO A 328 -15.45 -8.30 -30.86
C PRO A 328 -15.48 -6.93 -30.17
N ASN A 329 -16.64 -6.53 -29.65
CA ASN A 329 -16.87 -5.28 -28.92
C ASN A 329 -17.36 -5.51 -27.48
N ALA A 330 -17.01 -6.64 -26.86
CA ALA A 330 -17.41 -6.92 -25.48
C ALA A 330 -16.82 -5.86 -24.55
N VAL A 331 -17.64 -5.32 -23.65
CA VAL A 331 -17.13 -4.38 -22.64
C VAL A 331 -16.41 -5.21 -21.57
N PRO A 332 -15.21 -4.80 -21.13
CA PRO A 332 -14.48 -5.49 -20.09
C PRO A 332 -15.33 -5.75 -18.84
N ALA A 333 -15.27 -6.98 -18.34
CA ALA A 333 -15.92 -7.37 -17.09
C ALA A 333 -15.12 -6.91 -15.86
N ALA A 334 -13.87 -6.51 -16.05
CA ALA A 334 -13.03 -5.94 -15.03
C ALA A 334 -12.08 -4.88 -15.60
N TYR A 335 -11.64 -3.98 -14.73
CA TYR A 335 -10.69 -2.93 -15.05
C TYR A 335 -9.57 -2.95 -14.02
N LEU A 336 -8.34 -2.75 -14.48
CA LEU A 336 -7.13 -2.75 -13.66
C LEU A 336 -6.53 -1.36 -13.62
N ALA A 337 -6.19 -0.92 -12.41
CA ALA A 337 -5.38 0.27 -12.20
C ALA A 337 -3.96 0.10 -12.72
N SER A 338 -3.36 1.20 -13.16
CA SER A 338 -1.96 1.25 -13.64
C SER A 338 -0.96 0.85 -12.55
N TYR A 339 -1.28 1.21 -11.30
CA TYR A 339 -0.45 0.97 -10.12
C TYR A 339 -1.27 0.24 -9.06
N GLY A 340 -1.66 -1.01 -9.36
CA GLY A 340 -2.49 -1.85 -8.47
C GLY A 340 -2.01 -1.96 -7.02
N TYR A 341 -2.78 -2.66 -6.19
CA TYR A 341 -2.64 -2.71 -4.72
C TYR A 341 -2.84 -1.36 -4.05
N TRP A 342 -4.05 -1.14 -3.55
CA TRP A 342 -4.43 0.11 -2.91
C TRP A 342 -4.36 -0.01 -1.40
N ILE A 343 -4.18 1.14 -0.74
CA ILE A 343 -4.32 1.27 0.71
C ILE A 343 -5.80 1.34 1.05
N ASP A 344 -6.23 0.47 1.96
CA ASP A 344 -7.58 0.48 2.51
C ASP A 344 -7.70 1.57 3.59
N ASN A 345 -8.91 2.10 3.75
CA ASN A 345 -9.26 3.34 4.44
C ASN A 345 -8.49 3.69 5.71
N HIS A 346 -8.32 4.99 5.92
CA HIS A 346 -7.90 5.57 7.18
C HIS A 346 -9.15 5.92 8.01
N LEU A 347 -9.22 5.47 9.26
CA LEU A 347 -10.18 6.02 10.23
C LEU A 347 -9.73 7.43 10.58
N THR A 348 -10.32 8.48 10.00
CA THR A 348 -10.08 9.85 10.46
C THR A 348 -10.98 10.17 11.64
N PHE A 349 -10.60 11.16 12.45
CA PHE A 349 -11.41 11.61 13.59
C PHE A 349 -12.79 12.15 13.16
N ALA A 350 -12.97 12.46 11.87
CA ALA A 350 -14.19 13.00 11.29
C ALA A 350 -15.20 11.93 10.82
N GLY A 351 -14.82 10.65 10.82
CA GLY A 351 -15.65 9.54 10.34
C GLY A 351 -14.88 8.58 9.42
N PRO A 352 -15.54 7.54 8.89
CA PRO A 352 -14.95 6.69 7.87
C PRO A 352 -14.81 7.50 6.56
N GLU A 353 -13.58 7.89 6.22
CA GLU A 353 -13.24 8.46 4.91
C GLU A 353 -12.54 7.39 4.07
N ILE A 354 -12.92 7.28 2.79
CA ILE A 354 -12.21 6.44 1.84
C ILE A 354 -11.05 7.23 1.22
N ASN A 355 -9.83 6.68 1.32
CA ASN A 355 -8.62 7.26 0.68
C ASN A 355 -8.47 6.84 -0.78
N TRP A 356 -9.51 6.22 -1.32
CA TRP A 356 -9.60 5.80 -2.70
C TRP A 356 -11.03 6.07 -3.18
N SER A 357 -11.18 6.35 -4.46
CA SER A 357 -12.47 6.46 -5.11
C SER A 357 -12.38 5.83 -6.50
N VAL A 358 -13.47 5.18 -6.92
CA VAL A 358 -13.62 4.71 -8.30
C VAL A 358 -14.80 5.43 -8.90
N THR A 359 -14.56 6.16 -9.97
CA THR A 359 -15.60 6.86 -10.72
C THR A 359 -15.74 6.27 -12.12
N VAL A 360 -16.98 5.91 -12.46
CA VAL A 360 -17.37 5.49 -13.81
C VAL A 360 -18.09 6.66 -14.47
N PHE A 361 -17.48 7.26 -15.49
CA PHE A 361 -18.09 8.33 -16.27
C PHE A 361 -18.86 7.77 -17.47
N ARG A 362 -20.07 8.31 -17.69
CA ARG A 362 -21.00 7.96 -18.77
C ARG A 362 -21.51 9.23 -19.46
N ASN A 363 -21.85 9.13 -20.74
CA ASN A 363 -22.45 10.19 -21.58
C ASN A 363 -21.65 11.51 -21.54
N ASP A 364 -20.45 11.53 -22.13
CA ASP A 364 -19.61 12.74 -22.21
C ASP A 364 -19.34 13.42 -20.86
N ASN A 365 -19.19 12.61 -19.78
CA ASN A 365 -18.98 13.05 -18.40
C ASN A 365 -20.16 13.83 -17.77
N THR A 366 -21.37 13.74 -18.32
CA THR A 366 -22.57 14.34 -17.69
C THR A 366 -23.18 13.47 -16.61
N LEU A 367 -22.81 12.19 -16.57
CA LEU A 367 -23.26 11.23 -15.58
C LEU A 367 -22.05 10.50 -15.01
N ALA A 368 -21.94 10.42 -13.69
CA ALA A 368 -20.85 9.74 -13.02
C ALA A 368 -21.39 8.83 -11.92
N TYR A 369 -20.76 7.67 -11.75
CA TYR A 369 -21.04 6.74 -10.66
C TYR A 369 -19.76 6.58 -9.84
N SER A 370 -19.73 7.14 -8.63
CA SER A 370 -18.53 7.10 -7.77
C SER A 370 -18.77 6.25 -6.53
N THR A 371 -17.72 5.60 -6.04
CA THR A 371 -17.75 4.94 -4.73
C THR A 371 -17.68 5.94 -3.60
N ASP A 372 -18.46 5.74 -2.55
CA ASP A 372 -18.41 6.55 -1.32
C ASP A 372 -18.84 5.71 -0.11
N VAL A 373 -18.69 6.24 1.09
CA VAL A 373 -19.20 5.64 2.34
C VAL A 373 -20.48 6.35 2.77
N ASP A 374 -21.55 5.59 2.97
CA ASP A 374 -22.80 6.15 3.45
C ASP A 374 -22.80 6.42 4.97
N LYS A 375 -23.88 6.99 5.49
CA LYS A 375 -24.03 7.29 6.93
C LYS A 375 -24.00 6.06 7.85
N ARG A 376 -24.17 4.85 7.30
CA ARG A 376 -24.11 3.57 8.02
C ARG A 376 -22.68 3.00 8.03
N GLY A 377 -21.73 3.63 7.33
CA GLY A 377 -20.40 3.10 7.13
C GLY A 377 -20.33 2.07 6.01
N HIS A 378 -21.38 1.93 5.18
CA HIS A 378 -21.36 1.02 4.05
C HIS A 378 -20.69 1.69 2.85
N LEU A 379 -19.79 0.95 2.19
CA LEU A 379 -19.32 1.28 0.86
C LEU A 379 -20.48 1.15 -0.14
N VAL A 380 -20.78 2.22 -0.86
CA VAL A 380 -21.87 2.33 -1.83
C VAL A 380 -21.38 2.93 -3.15
N VAL A 381 -22.15 2.76 -4.22
CA VAL A 381 -22.03 3.51 -5.47
C VAL A 381 -23.08 4.62 -5.46
N LEU A 382 -22.61 5.86 -5.62
CA LEU A 382 -23.39 7.07 -5.71
C LEU A 382 -23.49 7.53 -7.17
N LYS A 383 -24.69 7.87 -7.61
CA LYS A 383 -24.97 8.51 -8.91
C LYS A 383 -24.87 10.02 -8.79
N TYR A 384 -24.08 10.64 -9.66
CA TYR A 384 -23.94 12.08 -9.82
C TYR A 384 -24.42 12.48 -11.22
N GLU A 385 -25.30 13.47 -11.29
CA GLU A 385 -25.78 14.05 -12.55
C GLU A 385 -25.29 15.49 -12.68
N TYR A 386 -24.75 15.84 -13.84
CA TYR A 386 -24.35 17.19 -14.17
C TYR A 386 -25.49 17.90 -14.89
N SER A 387 -26.07 18.92 -14.25
CA SER A 387 -27.17 19.69 -14.80
C SER A 387 -27.09 21.14 -14.34
N GLY A 388 -27.42 22.08 -15.22
CA GLY A 388 -27.40 23.51 -14.88
C GLY A 388 -26.01 24.08 -14.55
N GLY A 389 -24.93 23.45 -15.02
CA GLY A 389 -23.55 23.90 -14.77
C GLY A 389 -22.94 23.40 -13.46
N SER A 390 -23.65 22.56 -12.71
CA SER A 390 -23.16 21.96 -11.46
C SER A 390 -23.55 20.49 -11.33
N TRP A 391 -22.77 19.76 -10.53
CA TRP A 391 -23.12 18.42 -10.09
C TRP A 391 -24.27 18.50 -9.07
N GLN A 392 -25.30 17.70 -9.29
CA GLN A 392 -26.42 17.57 -8.37
C GLN A 392 -26.03 16.73 -7.14
N ALA A 393 -26.84 16.80 -6.09
CA ALA A 393 -26.64 15.99 -4.90
C ALA A 393 -26.66 14.49 -5.27
N PRO A 394 -25.67 13.70 -4.82
CA PRO A 394 -25.59 12.30 -5.21
C PRO A 394 -26.71 11.45 -4.62
N VAL A 395 -27.12 10.42 -5.37
CA VAL A 395 -28.13 9.44 -4.93
C VAL A 395 -27.49 8.05 -4.88
N PRO A 396 -27.60 7.30 -3.77
CA PRO A 396 -27.07 5.93 -3.71
C PRO A 396 -27.86 5.02 -4.67
N THR A 397 -27.14 4.28 -5.51
CA THR A 397 -27.74 3.34 -6.48
C THR A 397 -27.44 1.87 -6.16
N PHE A 398 -26.31 1.59 -5.50
CA PHE A 398 -25.89 0.22 -5.18
C PHE A 398 -25.09 0.16 -3.88
N ASP A 399 -25.42 -0.79 -3.00
CA ASP A 399 -24.70 -1.02 -1.74
C ASP A 399 -23.70 -2.17 -1.92
N ILE A 400 -22.41 -1.82 -2.07
CA ILE A 400 -21.34 -2.78 -2.30
C ILE A 400 -21.16 -3.66 -1.06
N THR A 401 -21.27 -3.07 0.13
CA THR A 401 -21.10 -3.79 1.39
C THR A 401 -22.18 -4.85 1.58
N GLU A 402 -23.45 -4.49 1.33
CA GLU A 402 -24.56 -5.43 1.38
C GLU A 402 -24.41 -6.55 0.33
N TYR A 403 -24.02 -6.21 -0.90
CA TYR A 403 -23.78 -7.19 -1.95
C TYR A 403 -22.68 -8.19 -1.56
N LEU A 404 -21.55 -7.73 -1.02
CA LEU A 404 -20.46 -8.60 -0.60
C LEU A 404 -20.87 -9.53 0.56
N ASN A 405 -21.75 -9.07 1.45
CA ASN A 405 -22.26 -9.87 2.56
C ASN A 405 -23.34 -10.88 2.16
N THR A 406 -24.21 -10.52 1.21
CA THR A 406 -25.41 -11.31 0.88
C THR A 406 -25.26 -12.10 -0.42
N GLY A 407 -24.35 -11.69 -1.31
CA GLY A 407 -24.24 -12.16 -2.69
C GLY A 407 -25.43 -11.76 -3.55
N ARG A 408 -26.19 -10.72 -3.17
CA ARG A 408 -27.41 -10.30 -3.86
C ARG A 408 -27.38 -8.82 -4.20
N ILE A 409 -27.90 -8.49 -5.38
CA ILE A 409 -28.14 -7.11 -5.78
C ILE A 409 -29.44 -6.67 -5.10
N THR A 410 -29.30 -5.79 -4.11
CA THR A 410 -30.42 -5.09 -3.47
C THR A 410 -30.48 -3.68 -4.06
N SER A 411 -31.69 -3.22 -4.42
CA SER A 411 -31.89 -1.80 -4.71
C SER A 411 -31.84 -1.06 -3.37
N GLY A 412 -30.85 -0.19 -3.18
CA GLY A 412 -30.71 0.63 -1.96
C GLY A 412 -31.83 1.66 -1.73
N GLY A 413 -32.91 1.63 -2.52
CA GLY A 413 -34.05 2.55 -2.50
C GLY A 413 -35.18 2.14 -3.45
N SER A 414 -36.11 3.07 -3.73
CA SER A 414 -37.22 2.90 -4.68
C SER A 414 -36.81 2.95 -6.15
N GLU A 415 -35.57 3.38 -6.43
CA GLU A 415 -35.03 3.52 -7.77
C GLU A 415 -34.31 2.22 -8.20
N PRO A 416 -34.37 1.87 -9.50
CA PRO A 416 -33.65 0.73 -10.04
C PRO A 416 -32.14 0.90 -9.92
N VAL A 417 -31.42 -0.22 -9.78
CA VAL A 417 -29.94 -0.22 -9.83
C VAL A 417 -29.50 0.18 -11.24
N GLU A 418 -28.79 1.29 -11.36
CA GLU A 418 -28.30 1.79 -12.66
C GLU A 418 -26.84 1.41 -12.93
N MET A 419 -26.07 1.26 -11.87
CA MET A 419 -24.66 0.90 -11.92
C MET A 419 -24.30 0.08 -10.69
N ALA A 420 -23.63 -1.05 -10.91
CA ALA A 420 -23.10 -1.86 -9.83
C ALA A 420 -21.75 -2.44 -10.25
N PHE A 421 -20.81 -2.40 -9.32
CA PHE A 421 -19.49 -3.01 -9.42
C PHE A 421 -18.93 -3.20 -8.01
N THR A 422 -17.93 -4.07 -7.88
CA THR A 422 -17.15 -4.22 -6.64
C THR A 422 -15.71 -3.81 -6.88
N VAL A 423 -14.99 -3.45 -5.82
CA VAL A 423 -13.58 -3.09 -5.88
C VAL A 423 -12.76 -4.09 -5.08
N ASP A 424 -11.78 -4.71 -5.72
CA ASP A 424 -10.74 -5.54 -5.08
C ASP A 424 -9.51 -4.64 -4.89
N LEU A 425 -9.41 -4.04 -3.70
CA LEU A 425 -8.33 -3.13 -3.32
C LEU A 425 -6.97 -3.80 -3.37
N ASN A 426 -6.91 -5.09 -3.02
CA ASN A 426 -5.67 -5.85 -3.10
C ASN A 426 -5.22 -5.93 -4.56
N LYS A 427 -6.09 -6.19 -5.53
CA LYS A 427 -5.64 -6.26 -6.93
C LYS A 427 -5.65 -4.92 -7.66
N GLY A 428 -6.09 -3.84 -7.02
CA GLY A 428 -6.41 -2.59 -7.70
C GLY A 428 -7.37 -2.81 -8.87
N LYS A 429 -8.37 -3.66 -8.66
CA LYS A 429 -9.24 -4.20 -9.72
C LYS A 429 -10.69 -3.82 -9.45
N VAL A 430 -11.33 -3.20 -10.42
CA VAL A 430 -12.78 -2.97 -10.43
C VAL A 430 -13.44 -4.11 -11.18
N ILE A 431 -14.46 -4.72 -10.58
CA ILE A 431 -15.13 -5.91 -11.10
C ILE A 431 -16.60 -5.57 -11.36
N PHE A 432 -16.99 -5.60 -12.63
CA PHE A 432 -18.38 -5.40 -13.06
C PHE A 432 -19.14 -6.71 -13.22
N ALA A 433 -18.45 -7.85 -13.26
CA ALA A 433 -19.09 -9.16 -13.31
C ALA A 433 -19.63 -9.58 -11.94
N LEU A 434 -20.91 -9.34 -11.74
CA LEU A 434 -21.66 -9.63 -10.52
C LEU A 434 -22.52 -10.87 -10.67
N ASP A 435 -22.76 -11.56 -9.55
CA ASP A 435 -23.70 -12.65 -9.48
C ASP A 435 -25.13 -12.05 -9.40
N PRO A 436 -26.02 -12.42 -10.33
CA PRO A 436 -27.38 -11.90 -10.31
C PRO A 436 -28.21 -12.50 -9.17
N PRO A 437 -29.33 -11.84 -8.78
CA PRO A 437 -30.30 -12.43 -7.87
C PRO A 437 -30.88 -13.71 -8.46
N ARG A 438 -31.15 -14.68 -7.59
CA ARG A 438 -31.64 -16.01 -7.97
C ARG A 438 -33.08 -16.18 -7.53
N VAL A 439 -33.87 -16.89 -8.33
CA VAL A 439 -35.27 -17.21 -7.99
C VAL A 439 -35.33 -17.92 -6.64
N GLY A 440 -36.22 -17.48 -5.75
CA GLY A 440 -36.33 -18.01 -4.38
C GLY A 440 -35.19 -17.60 -3.43
N GLY A 441 -34.25 -16.75 -3.86
CA GLY A 441 -33.16 -16.27 -3.03
C GLY A 441 -32.09 -17.32 -2.70
N ALA A 442 -31.91 -18.34 -3.52
CA ALA A 442 -30.84 -19.31 -3.30
C ALA A 442 -29.45 -18.63 -3.26
N ARG A 443 -28.54 -19.08 -2.38
CA ARG A 443 -27.13 -18.60 -2.34
C ARG A 443 -26.24 -19.30 -3.37
N SER A 444 -26.62 -20.49 -3.83
CA SER A 444 -25.87 -21.34 -4.75
C SER A 444 -26.82 -22.07 -5.73
N GLY A 445 -26.26 -22.73 -6.76
CA GLY A 445 -27.03 -23.35 -7.85
C GLY A 445 -27.12 -22.52 -9.16
N PRO A 446 -28.10 -22.79 -10.03
CA PRO A 446 -28.34 -22.00 -11.22
C PRO A 446 -28.99 -20.65 -10.90
N VAL A 447 -28.83 -19.70 -11.80
CA VAL A 447 -29.48 -18.37 -11.71
C VAL A 447 -30.94 -18.46 -12.14
N CYS A 448 -31.18 -19.18 -13.23
CA CYS A 448 -32.50 -19.36 -13.80
C CYS A 448 -32.78 -20.85 -14.06
N LEU A 449 -34.02 -21.26 -13.79
CA LEU A 449 -34.56 -22.57 -14.11
C LEU A 449 -35.66 -22.36 -15.15
N LEU A 450 -35.49 -22.93 -16.34
CA LEU A 450 -36.47 -22.84 -17.41
C LEU A 450 -37.20 -24.16 -17.56
N ASP A 451 -38.52 -24.12 -17.74
CA ASP A 451 -39.34 -25.32 -17.97
C ASP A 451 -39.37 -25.65 -19.48
N PRO A 452 -38.80 -26.81 -19.91
CA PRO A 452 -38.85 -27.25 -21.31
C PRO A 452 -40.27 -27.27 -21.89
N GLN A 453 -41.26 -27.70 -21.10
CA GLN A 453 -42.65 -27.82 -21.55
C GLN A 453 -43.23 -26.46 -21.88
N ALA A 454 -43.10 -25.49 -20.97
CA ALA A 454 -43.56 -24.12 -21.19
C ALA A 454 -42.93 -23.47 -22.44
N ILE A 455 -41.63 -23.73 -22.69
CA ILE A 455 -40.93 -23.24 -23.89
C ILE A 455 -41.51 -23.86 -25.16
N ASN A 456 -41.69 -25.18 -25.18
CA ASN A 456 -42.27 -25.88 -26.33
C ASN A 456 -43.71 -25.39 -26.60
N ASP A 457 -44.53 -25.24 -25.57
CA ASP A 457 -45.92 -24.77 -25.70
C ASP A 457 -46.01 -23.32 -26.20
N ALA A 458 -45.09 -22.45 -25.78
CA ALA A 458 -45.00 -21.08 -26.30
C ALA A 458 -44.60 -21.09 -27.79
N TYR A 459 -43.61 -21.90 -28.16
CA TYR A 459 -43.19 -22.07 -29.54
C TYR A 459 -44.33 -22.57 -30.44
N TYR A 460 -45.06 -23.61 -30.03
CA TYR A 460 -46.14 -24.17 -30.83
C TYR A 460 -47.29 -23.20 -31.04
N ARG A 461 -47.65 -22.43 -30.01
CA ARG A 461 -48.65 -21.36 -30.15
C ARG A 461 -48.21 -20.30 -31.15
N ALA A 462 -46.95 -19.86 -31.10
CA ALA A 462 -46.40 -18.92 -32.07
C ALA A 462 -46.37 -19.52 -33.49
N TYR A 463 -45.96 -20.77 -33.63
CA TYR A 463 -45.83 -21.46 -34.92
C TYR A 463 -47.16 -21.62 -35.66
N GLN A 464 -48.27 -21.79 -34.93
CA GLN A 464 -49.61 -21.83 -35.52
C GLN A 464 -50.03 -20.51 -36.15
N VAL A 465 -49.54 -19.38 -35.62
CA VAL A 465 -49.86 -18.03 -36.10
C VAL A 465 -48.88 -17.59 -37.18
N ASP A 466 -47.57 -17.81 -36.97
CA ASP A 466 -46.50 -17.46 -37.89
C ASP A 466 -45.40 -18.53 -37.90
N ARG A 467 -45.43 -19.38 -38.94
CA ARG A 467 -44.45 -20.47 -39.11
C ARG A 467 -43.03 -19.96 -39.34
N ALA A 468 -42.86 -18.80 -39.97
CA ALA A 468 -41.53 -18.28 -40.33
C ALA A 468 -40.90 -17.50 -39.18
N GLY A 469 -41.72 -16.82 -38.37
CA GLY A 469 -41.27 -16.01 -37.23
C GLY A 469 -41.24 -16.73 -35.88
N ALA A 470 -41.82 -17.93 -35.76
CA ALA A 470 -41.83 -18.66 -34.49
C ALA A 470 -40.42 -19.07 -34.02
N ARG A 471 -40.13 -18.77 -32.74
CA ARG A 471 -38.83 -19.02 -32.11
C ARG A 471 -39.03 -19.85 -30.85
N ARG A 472 -38.22 -20.90 -30.67
CA ARG A 472 -38.18 -21.69 -29.43
C ARG A 472 -37.23 -20.98 -28.47
N MET A 473 -37.77 -20.16 -27.58
CA MET A 473 -36.97 -19.28 -26.72
C MET A 473 -37.58 -19.09 -25.34
N ALA A 474 -36.77 -18.60 -24.41
CA ALA A 474 -37.19 -18.08 -23.11
C ALA A 474 -36.46 -16.77 -22.81
N VAL A 475 -37.04 -15.96 -21.92
CA VAL A 475 -36.35 -14.80 -21.33
C VAL A 475 -35.87 -15.22 -19.95
N LEU A 476 -34.59 -14.98 -19.66
CA LEU A 476 -34.02 -15.29 -18.36
C LEU A 476 -34.66 -14.42 -17.27
N ALA A 477 -34.90 -14.99 -16.09
CA ALA A 477 -35.68 -14.35 -15.03
C ALA A 477 -35.12 -13.00 -14.55
N THR A 478 -33.82 -12.72 -14.72
CA THR A 478 -33.24 -11.42 -14.35
C THR A 478 -33.50 -10.33 -15.38
N PHE A 479 -34.01 -10.69 -16.56
CA PHE A 479 -34.29 -9.81 -17.69
C PHE A 479 -35.78 -9.71 -18.03
N ASP A 480 -36.62 -10.53 -17.38
CA ASP A 480 -38.07 -10.47 -17.51
C ASP A 480 -38.65 -9.41 -16.55
N PRO A 481 -39.25 -8.31 -17.04
CA PRO A 481 -39.82 -7.26 -16.19
C PRO A 481 -40.93 -7.73 -15.25
N THR A 482 -41.52 -8.90 -15.49
CA THR A 482 -42.56 -9.51 -14.63
C THR A 482 -41.99 -10.38 -13.52
N SER A 483 -40.68 -10.65 -13.54
CA SER A 483 -40.00 -11.50 -12.58
C SER A 483 -39.63 -10.76 -11.31
N SER A 484 -39.79 -11.43 -10.16
CA SER A 484 -39.36 -10.92 -8.84
C SER A 484 -37.85 -10.70 -8.70
N VAL A 485 -37.04 -11.23 -9.63
CA VAL A 485 -35.57 -11.08 -9.64
C VAL A 485 -35.09 -10.25 -10.84
N PHE A 486 -35.99 -9.49 -11.46
CA PHE A 486 -35.66 -8.58 -12.55
C PHE A 486 -34.60 -7.55 -12.11
N VAL A 487 -33.59 -7.36 -12.96
CA VAL A 487 -32.52 -6.38 -12.75
C VAL A 487 -32.47 -5.48 -13.98
N PRO A 488 -33.12 -4.29 -13.94
CA PRO A 488 -33.12 -3.38 -15.07
C PRO A 488 -31.70 -2.90 -15.41
N ASN A 489 -31.47 -2.58 -16.69
CA ASN A 489 -30.19 -2.07 -17.22
C ASN A 489 -28.98 -3.00 -17.09
N ALA A 490 -29.12 -4.17 -16.46
CA ALA A 490 -28.10 -5.19 -16.48
C ALA A 490 -27.99 -5.80 -17.88
N ARG A 491 -26.82 -6.38 -18.16
CA ARG A 491 -26.56 -7.23 -19.32
C ARG A 491 -25.72 -8.42 -18.89
N ILE A 492 -25.78 -9.50 -19.64
CA ILE A 492 -25.01 -10.70 -19.33
C ILE A 492 -23.54 -10.43 -19.66
N VAL A 493 -22.63 -10.90 -18.81
CA VAL A 493 -21.19 -10.91 -19.09
C VAL A 493 -20.93 -11.96 -20.17
N PRO A 494 -20.51 -11.59 -21.38
CA PRO A 494 -20.34 -12.55 -22.47
C PRO A 494 -19.35 -13.67 -22.09
N GLY A 495 -19.73 -14.93 -22.32
CA GLY A 495 -18.95 -16.11 -21.98
C GLY A 495 -19.07 -16.58 -20.52
N SER A 496 -19.72 -15.80 -19.65
CA SER A 496 -19.97 -16.25 -18.27
C SER A 496 -21.06 -17.31 -18.14
N GLU A 497 -21.84 -17.51 -19.20
CA GLU A 497 -23.01 -18.37 -19.19
C GLU A 497 -22.67 -19.87 -19.28
N ARG A 498 -23.44 -20.66 -18.54
CA ARG A 498 -23.42 -22.11 -18.58
C ARG A 498 -24.86 -22.61 -18.62
N VAL A 499 -25.19 -23.35 -19.67
CA VAL A 499 -26.51 -23.94 -19.88
C VAL A 499 -26.41 -25.45 -19.75
N VAL A 500 -27.20 -26.04 -18.85
CA VAL A 500 -27.33 -27.49 -18.67
C VAL A 500 -28.80 -27.85 -18.85
N GLY A 501 -29.11 -28.72 -19.80
CA GLY A 501 -30.48 -29.13 -20.11
C GLY A 501 -30.57 -30.62 -20.44
N PRO A 502 -31.78 -31.15 -20.61
CA PRO A 502 -31.98 -32.54 -20.95
C PRO A 502 -31.53 -32.86 -22.40
N ASP A 503 -30.79 -33.95 -22.60
CA ASP A 503 -30.23 -34.32 -23.90
C ASP A 503 -31.30 -34.51 -24.98
N MET A 504 -31.23 -33.70 -26.03
CA MET A 504 -32.13 -33.68 -27.17
C MET A 504 -31.85 -34.82 -28.18
N ASN A 505 -30.69 -35.47 -28.11
CA ASN A 505 -30.33 -36.52 -29.05
C ASN A 505 -31.08 -37.83 -28.76
N PRO A 506 -31.75 -38.43 -29.76
CA PRO A 506 -32.37 -39.75 -29.57
C PRO A 506 -31.33 -40.80 -29.14
N GLY A 507 -31.60 -41.53 -28.07
CA GLY A 507 -30.73 -42.62 -27.62
C GLY A 507 -30.80 -42.88 -26.11
N PRO A 508 -29.89 -43.72 -25.57
CA PRO A 508 -29.85 -44.08 -24.14
C PRO A 508 -29.62 -42.92 -23.17
N ASN A 509 -29.19 -41.76 -23.69
CA ASN A 509 -28.95 -40.55 -22.92
C ASN A 509 -30.05 -39.50 -23.09
N TYR A 510 -31.02 -39.71 -23.98
CA TYR A 510 -32.14 -38.78 -24.19
C TYR A 510 -32.76 -38.38 -22.85
N GLY A 511 -32.88 -37.07 -22.63
CA GLY A 511 -33.43 -36.53 -21.40
C GLY A 511 -32.45 -36.35 -20.24
N LYS A 512 -31.26 -36.98 -20.25
CA LYS A 512 -30.27 -36.81 -19.18
C LYS A 512 -29.67 -35.40 -19.22
N PRO A 513 -29.31 -34.81 -18.07
CA PRO A 513 -28.69 -33.48 -18.04
C PRO A 513 -27.33 -33.49 -18.75
N ILE A 514 -27.17 -32.63 -19.75
CA ILE A 514 -25.91 -32.39 -20.45
C ILE A 514 -25.68 -30.89 -20.63
N ARG A 515 -24.41 -30.49 -20.75
CA ARG A 515 -24.05 -29.11 -21.06
C ARG A 515 -24.39 -28.83 -22.52
N TYR A 516 -25.17 -27.80 -22.78
CA TYR A 516 -25.42 -27.35 -24.15
C TYR A 516 -24.24 -26.54 -24.66
N GLU A 517 -24.02 -26.59 -25.96
CA GLU A 517 -22.98 -25.84 -26.66
C GLU A 517 -23.54 -24.49 -27.15
N ARG A 518 -22.78 -23.41 -26.95
CA ARG A 518 -23.19 -22.10 -27.44
C ARG A 518 -22.95 -22.01 -28.94
N VAL A 519 -23.90 -21.41 -29.64
CA VAL A 519 -23.78 -20.97 -31.02
C VAL A 519 -23.83 -19.43 -31.04
N PRO A 520 -22.95 -18.75 -31.81
CA PRO A 520 -22.97 -17.29 -31.93
C PRO A 520 -24.36 -16.81 -32.38
N LEU A 521 -24.81 -15.67 -31.85
CA LEU A 521 -26.15 -15.15 -32.12
C LEU A 521 -26.41 -14.93 -33.63
N GLU A 522 -25.39 -14.45 -34.34
CA GLU A 522 -25.38 -14.17 -35.77
C GLU A 522 -25.21 -15.42 -36.65
N LEU A 523 -24.81 -16.56 -36.07
CA LEU A 523 -24.47 -17.76 -36.84
C LEU A 523 -25.63 -18.77 -36.84
N GLY A 524 -26.50 -18.67 -37.84
CA GLY A 524 -27.52 -19.68 -38.12
C GLY A 524 -28.50 -19.94 -36.96
N ASN A 525 -29.15 -21.09 -37.01
CA ASN A 525 -30.06 -21.55 -35.95
C ASN A 525 -29.35 -22.57 -35.06
N ALA A 526 -29.62 -22.54 -33.75
CA ALA A 526 -29.13 -23.57 -32.84
C ALA A 526 -29.63 -24.95 -33.27
N GLY A 527 -28.77 -25.97 -33.20
CA GLY A 527 -29.15 -27.37 -33.35
C GLY A 527 -29.60 -28.03 -32.04
N PRO A 528 -29.76 -29.37 -32.03
CA PRO A 528 -29.92 -30.14 -30.79
C PRO A 528 -28.76 -29.90 -29.82
N ASN A 529 -29.07 -29.76 -28.53
CA ASN A 529 -28.09 -29.48 -27.45
C ASN A 529 -27.23 -28.24 -27.68
N GLN A 530 -27.75 -27.30 -28.47
CA GLN A 530 -27.14 -26.02 -28.72
C GLN A 530 -28.08 -24.89 -28.29
N TYR A 531 -27.50 -23.74 -27.98
CA TYR A 531 -28.27 -22.54 -27.65
C TYR A 531 -27.63 -21.29 -28.24
N LYS A 532 -28.44 -20.26 -28.46
CA LYS A 532 -27.99 -18.88 -28.69
C LYS A 532 -28.47 -18.02 -27.54
N ILE A 533 -27.74 -16.97 -27.21
CA ILE A 533 -28.14 -16.04 -26.16
C ILE A 533 -27.93 -14.62 -26.63
N ASN A 534 -28.91 -13.76 -26.38
CA ASN A 534 -28.76 -12.32 -26.52
C ASN A 534 -28.31 -11.75 -25.17
N TYR A 535 -27.08 -11.23 -25.14
CA TYR A 535 -26.48 -10.74 -23.90
C TYR A 535 -27.14 -9.46 -23.36
N ASP A 536 -27.85 -8.70 -24.20
CA ASP A 536 -28.50 -7.46 -23.80
C ASP A 536 -29.95 -7.69 -23.31
N THR A 537 -30.68 -8.61 -23.95
CA THR A 537 -32.10 -8.88 -23.61
C THR A 537 -32.30 -10.09 -22.70
N GLY A 538 -31.26 -10.92 -22.50
CA GLY A 538 -31.37 -12.17 -21.76
C GLY A 538 -32.24 -13.22 -22.45
N GLU A 539 -32.54 -13.05 -23.74
CA GLU A 539 -33.27 -14.04 -24.53
C GLU A 539 -32.34 -15.21 -24.86
N ILE A 540 -32.75 -16.42 -24.50
CA ILE A 540 -32.07 -17.66 -24.87
C ILE A 540 -32.90 -18.42 -25.90
N PHE A 541 -32.27 -18.81 -27.01
CA PHE A 541 -32.87 -19.49 -28.13
C PHE A 541 -32.35 -20.91 -28.23
N PHE A 542 -33.25 -21.85 -28.47
CA PHE A 542 -32.96 -23.26 -28.73
C PHE A 542 -33.26 -23.59 -30.19
N SER A 543 -33.13 -24.87 -30.57
CA SER A 543 -33.46 -25.29 -31.93
C SER A 543 -34.85 -24.81 -32.33
N PRO A 544 -35.02 -24.14 -33.48
CA PRO A 544 -36.33 -23.73 -33.98
C PRO A 544 -36.96 -24.80 -34.88
N VAL A 545 -36.35 -25.98 -35.02
CA VAL A 545 -36.89 -27.06 -35.84
C VAL A 545 -38.11 -27.67 -35.15
N TYR A 546 -39.24 -27.70 -35.86
CA TYR A 546 -40.54 -28.11 -35.31
C TYR A 546 -40.49 -29.46 -34.59
N GLY A 547 -39.83 -30.47 -35.16
CA GLY A 547 -39.71 -31.82 -34.57
C GLY A 547 -38.58 -32.01 -33.54
N GLN A 548 -37.85 -30.96 -33.16
CA GLN A 548 -36.73 -31.04 -32.21
C GLN A 548 -37.08 -30.39 -30.87
N ASP A 549 -38.15 -30.87 -30.23
CA ASP A 549 -38.57 -30.38 -28.92
C ASP A 549 -37.48 -30.56 -27.86
N LEU A 550 -37.48 -29.61 -26.91
CA LEU A 550 -36.72 -29.79 -25.67
C LEU A 550 -37.35 -30.97 -24.90
N PRO A 551 -36.57 -31.98 -24.48
CA PRO A 551 -37.12 -33.13 -23.79
C PRO A 551 -37.86 -32.74 -22.51
N VAL A 552 -39.03 -33.32 -22.33
CA VAL A 552 -39.88 -33.13 -21.17
C VAL A 552 -39.82 -34.41 -20.34
N VAL A 553 -38.82 -34.48 -19.46
CA VAL A 553 -38.58 -35.65 -18.60
C VAL A 553 -38.95 -35.29 -17.17
N PRO A 554 -39.67 -36.15 -16.42
CA PRO A 554 -39.95 -35.90 -15.02
C PRO A 554 -38.66 -35.69 -14.23
N ASN A 555 -38.63 -34.67 -13.39
CA ASN A 555 -37.53 -34.43 -12.47
C ASN A 555 -37.39 -35.63 -11.52
N PRO A 556 -36.19 -36.21 -11.34
CA PRO A 556 -35.96 -37.31 -10.39
C PRO A 556 -36.44 -37.01 -8.96
N ASN A 557 -36.51 -35.74 -8.59
CA ASN A 557 -36.95 -35.28 -7.27
C ASN A 557 -38.49 -35.17 -7.15
N GLY A 558 -39.25 -35.56 -8.18
CA GLY A 558 -40.72 -35.54 -8.18
C GLY A 558 -41.36 -34.15 -8.34
N GLN A 559 -40.56 -33.10 -8.57
CA GLN A 559 -41.03 -31.73 -8.76
C GLN A 559 -41.01 -31.34 -10.24
N GLY A 560 -42.13 -31.58 -10.94
CA GLY A 560 -42.33 -31.17 -12.33
C GLY A 560 -41.37 -31.82 -13.32
N ASN A 561 -41.07 -31.12 -14.42
CA ASN A 561 -40.11 -31.55 -15.42
C ASN A 561 -38.69 -31.19 -15.00
N GLN A 562 -37.70 -31.93 -15.50
CA GLN A 562 -36.29 -31.60 -15.37
C GLN A 562 -36.03 -30.24 -16.06
N PRO A 563 -35.59 -29.22 -15.31
CA PRO A 563 -35.43 -27.89 -15.86
C PRO A 563 -34.18 -27.77 -16.72
N ILE A 564 -34.13 -26.71 -17.54
CA ILE A 564 -32.90 -26.20 -18.11
C ILE A 564 -32.30 -25.21 -17.11
N GLU A 565 -31.12 -25.54 -16.63
CA GLU A 565 -30.36 -24.76 -15.66
C GLU A 565 -29.45 -23.77 -16.40
N VAL A 566 -29.62 -22.48 -16.10
CA VAL A 566 -28.78 -21.41 -16.66
C VAL A 566 -28.07 -20.69 -15.53
N THR A 567 -26.74 -20.67 -15.59
CA THR A 567 -25.87 -19.87 -14.70
C THR A 567 -25.17 -18.83 -15.54
N TYR A 568 -25.06 -17.58 -15.07
CA TYR A 568 -24.35 -16.49 -15.76
C TYR A 568 -24.03 -15.38 -14.77
N LYS A 569 -23.16 -14.45 -15.19
CA LYS A 569 -22.91 -13.19 -14.48
C LYS A 569 -23.54 -12.03 -15.23
N ILE A 570 -23.81 -10.94 -14.52
CA ILE A 570 -24.33 -9.70 -15.09
C ILE A 570 -23.37 -8.54 -14.84
N GLN A 571 -23.51 -7.49 -15.63
CA GLN A 571 -22.74 -6.26 -15.53
C GLN A 571 -23.58 -5.05 -15.97
N PHE A 572 -23.18 -3.84 -15.58
CA PHE A 572 -23.92 -2.60 -15.84
C PHE A 572 -23.13 -1.58 -16.69
N ASN A 573 -21.84 -1.83 -16.90
CA ASN A 573 -20.98 -0.97 -17.70
C ASN A 573 -21.23 -1.10 -19.20
N ARG A 574 -20.97 -0.01 -19.90
CA ARG A 574 -21.16 0.18 -21.35
C ARG A 574 -19.82 0.41 -22.03
N LYS A 575 -19.83 0.28 -23.36
CA LYS A 575 -18.61 0.38 -24.19
C LYS A 575 -17.89 1.71 -24.05
N ASP A 576 -18.65 2.79 -23.89
CA ASP A 576 -18.13 4.14 -23.82
C ASP A 576 -17.96 4.64 -22.38
N ASP A 577 -18.17 3.77 -21.38
CA ASP A 577 -17.93 4.13 -19.99
C ASP A 577 -16.41 4.21 -19.73
N ILE A 578 -15.98 5.28 -19.06
CA ILE A 578 -14.59 5.50 -18.66
C ILE A 578 -14.47 5.22 -17.16
N VAL A 579 -13.68 4.22 -16.79
CA VAL A 579 -13.41 3.88 -15.39
C VAL A 579 -12.13 4.58 -14.95
N LYS A 580 -12.25 5.39 -13.91
CA LYS A 580 -11.13 6.10 -13.30
C LYS A 580 -11.09 5.85 -11.81
N GLY A 581 -9.93 6.01 -11.21
CA GLY A 581 -9.86 6.07 -9.77
C GLY A 581 -8.76 6.96 -9.24
N ASP A 582 -9.03 7.48 -8.05
CA ASP A 582 -8.07 8.12 -7.18
C ASP A 582 -7.73 7.11 -6.10
N TYR A 583 -6.46 6.86 -5.82
CA TYR A 583 -6.07 5.89 -4.80
C TYR A 583 -4.64 6.10 -4.35
N ILE A 584 -4.33 5.67 -3.12
CA ILE A 584 -2.95 5.56 -2.67
C ILE A 584 -2.45 4.16 -3.00
N THR A 585 -1.40 4.07 -3.82
CA THR A 585 -0.82 2.79 -4.22
C THR A 585 0.25 2.31 -3.26
N LYS A 586 0.21 1.03 -2.95
CA LYS A 586 1.29 0.33 -2.23
C LYS A 586 2.44 -0.09 -3.16
N SER A 587 2.27 0.05 -4.48
CA SER A 587 3.26 -0.32 -5.48
C SER A 587 4.36 0.73 -5.69
N LEU A 588 4.14 1.96 -5.20
CA LEU A 588 5.09 3.06 -5.34
C LEU A 588 5.33 3.71 -3.98
N VAL A 589 6.60 3.72 -3.57
CA VAL A 589 7.05 4.41 -2.37
C VAL A 589 7.97 5.55 -2.79
N THR A 590 7.60 6.77 -2.41
CA THR A 590 8.45 7.95 -2.53
C THR A 590 9.26 8.14 -1.27
N ILE A 591 10.57 8.08 -1.42
CA ILE A 591 11.55 8.36 -0.38
C ILE A 591 11.96 9.82 -0.53
N HIS A 592 11.63 10.63 0.46
CA HIS A 592 12.15 11.98 0.59
C HIS A 592 13.26 11.97 1.64
N MET A 593 14.43 12.50 1.32
CA MET A 593 15.55 12.66 2.24
C MET A 593 16.00 14.12 2.20
N GLY A 594 15.50 14.88 3.16
CA GLY A 594 16.02 16.20 3.49
C GLY A 594 17.13 16.07 4.52
N ILE A 595 18.29 16.64 4.23
CA ILE A 595 19.40 16.76 5.16
C ILE A 595 19.62 18.24 5.41
N ARG A 596 19.57 18.63 6.68
CA ARG A 596 19.99 19.95 7.11
C ARG A 596 21.35 19.85 7.74
N MET A 597 22.30 20.50 7.10
CA MET A 597 23.59 20.78 7.67
C MET A 597 23.57 22.17 8.25
N PHE A 598 24.21 22.35 9.39
CA PHE A 598 24.33 23.66 9.99
C PHE A 598 25.79 24.07 10.00
N ASP A 599 26.03 25.32 9.61
CA ASP A 599 27.35 25.93 9.77
C ASP A 599 27.63 26.14 11.27
N PRO A 600 28.71 25.55 11.83
CA PRO A 600 29.06 25.68 13.24
C PRO A 600 29.31 27.12 13.70
N GLU A 601 29.67 28.03 12.78
CA GLU A 601 29.98 29.42 13.13
C GLU A 601 28.79 30.36 12.96
N THR A 602 27.94 30.15 11.94
CA THR A 602 26.80 31.04 11.66
C THR A 602 25.45 30.47 12.10
N GLY A 603 25.36 29.18 12.41
CA GLY A 603 24.12 28.47 12.71
C GLY A 603 23.15 28.42 11.53
N LYS A 604 23.57 28.84 10.33
CA LYS A 604 22.70 28.86 9.15
C LYS A 604 22.52 27.44 8.60
N PRO A 605 21.27 27.02 8.32
CA PRO A 605 21.00 25.74 7.71
C PRO A 605 21.30 25.77 6.20
N HIS A 606 22.04 24.78 5.74
CA HIS A 606 22.17 24.38 4.35
C HIS A 606 21.33 23.11 4.16
N ALA A 607 20.24 23.22 3.41
CA ALA A 607 19.37 22.10 3.11
C ALA A 607 19.81 21.41 1.82
N ILE A 608 19.84 20.08 1.84
CA ILE A 608 19.98 19.22 0.68
C ILE A 608 18.76 18.32 0.67
N ASP A 609 17.97 18.38 -0.40
CA ASP A 609 16.79 17.54 -0.57
C ASP A 609 17.00 16.57 -1.74
N LEU A 610 16.81 15.28 -1.46
CA LEU A 610 16.80 14.22 -2.45
C LEU A 610 15.42 13.55 -2.42
N THR A 611 14.87 13.26 -3.58
CA THR A 611 13.61 12.52 -3.71
C THR A 611 13.78 11.42 -4.73
N ASN A 612 13.37 10.21 -4.39
CA ASN A 612 13.33 9.08 -5.30
C ASN A 612 12.03 8.29 -5.15
N SER A 613 11.45 7.85 -6.25
CA SER A 613 10.24 7.01 -6.25
C SER A 613 10.62 5.61 -6.70
N VAL A 614 10.28 4.63 -5.87
CA VAL A 614 10.68 3.24 -6.05
C VAL A 614 9.44 2.40 -6.30
N LYS A 615 9.45 1.65 -7.41
CA LYS A 615 8.45 0.62 -7.66
C LYS A 615 8.77 -0.61 -6.85
N VAL A 616 7.89 -0.96 -5.93
CA VAL A 616 8.02 -2.12 -5.05
C VAL A 616 7.47 -3.34 -5.76
N ARG A 617 8.20 -4.46 -5.69
CA ARG A 617 7.76 -5.75 -6.24
C ARG A 617 6.93 -6.53 -5.23
N ASN A 618 5.85 -5.91 -4.75
CA ASN A 618 4.62 -6.48 -4.19
C ASN A 618 4.10 -5.68 -3.00
N ALA A 619 2.88 -5.21 -3.16
CA ALA A 619 1.94 -5.17 -2.07
C ALA A 619 1.03 -6.40 -2.21
N HIS A 620 0.61 -6.99 -1.09
CA HIS A 620 -0.25 -8.18 -0.95
C HIS A 620 -0.66 -9.01 -2.19
N ARG A 621 -0.03 -10.18 -2.37
CA ARG A 621 -0.80 -11.37 -2.80
C ARG A 621 -1.71 -11.84 -1.68
#